data_AF-A0A2E2B193-F1
#
_entry.id   AF-A0A2E2B193-F1
#
_cell.length_a   1.000
_cell.length_b   1.000
_cell.length_c   1.000
_cell.angle_alpha   90.00
_cell.angle_beta   90.00
_cell.angle_gamma   90.00
#
_symmetry.space_group_name_H-M   'P 1'
#
loop_
_entity.id
_entity.type
_entity.pdbx_description
1 polymer ?
#
loop_
_entity_poly.entity_id
_entity_poly.type
_entity_poly.pdbx_seq_one_letter_code
_entity_poly.pdbx_strand_id
1 'polypeptide(L)'
;MKKSENTQHDVRTLRIAPSRQSHRFHTDASGLCWPHERRSRIFAKLCLCGLTLVMLGIVARVAQLQTAPPQQIANMLDTQNSKTTLLARRGNLTDRHGRIFATTRVAYRLFVDPQMVREPNTFSEHVGFALGINPAYIDKTIHDALIKRPGNRYVVISKRMTDEQVVKFDELMANPPAGKITGIAKEPILVREYPMGPLAGQIIGFTGFEGHGIEGLERQFEKIMAPQLGRVSYWRDTRRKPLWVEPAQYQAPQDGAGVRLSIDAIIQTLAEQHLAQAVTQYKAESGQMVIMSPKTGEILAMANFPSFDPTTYSKVESKLYRNRCVTDVFEPGSTFKPFVWAMATQTGAMRPGQEIDCTTSGVYRL
;
A
#
# COMPACT_ATOMS: atom_id res chain seq x y z
N MET A 1 -38.30 42.78 -46.73
CA MET A 1 -38.79 44.18 -46.63
C MET A 1 -38.24 44.73 -45.32
N LYS A 2 -37.60 45.88 -45.16
CA LYS A 2 -37.26 47.07 -45.97
C LYS A 2 -36.08 47.69 -45.17
N LYS A 3 -35.00 48.18 -45.82
CA LYS A 3 -34.71 49.62 -46.05
C LYS A 3 -34.73 50.46 -44.75
N SER A 4 -33.78 51.33 -44.43
CA SER A 4 -32.87 52.13 -45.25
C SER A 4 -32.00 53.01 -44.33
N GLU A 5 -30.81 53.41 -44.81
CA GLU A 5 -30.25 54.78 -44.89
C GLU A 5 -30.48 55.78 -43.73
N ASN A 6 -29.63 56.77 -43.43
CA ASN A 6 -28.34 57.29 -43.89
C ASN A 6 -28.23 58.64 -43.13
N THR A 7 -27.08 59.08 -42.62
CA THR A 7 -26.78 60.53 -42.60
C THR A 7 -25.28 60.81 -42.46
N GLN A 8 -24.80 61.62 -43.40
CA GLN A 8 -23.48 62.21 -43.58
C GLN A 8 -23.31 63.53 -42.80
N HIS A 9 -22.05 63.90 -42.56
CA HIS A 9 -21.40 65.19 -42.85
C HIS A 9 -19.89 64.96 -42.65
N ASP A 10 -19.02 64.85 -43.66
CA ASP A 10 -18.51 65.78 -44.68
C ASP A 10 -17.84 67.05 -44.11
N VAL A 11 -16.55 67.27 -44.42
CA VAL A 11 -15.94 68.49 -45.01
C VAL A 11 -14.41 68.27 -45.23
N ARG A 12 -14.05 68.07 -46.51
CA ARG A 12 -13.02 68.75 -47.35
C ARG A 12 -11.55 68.88 -46.87
N THR A 13 -10.64 68.12 -47.50
CA THR A 13 -9.71 68.46 -48.62
C THR A 13 -8.54 69.40 -48.31
N LEU A 14 -7.31 68.96 -48.65
CA LEU A 14 -6.45 69.63 -49.64
C LEU A 14 -5.25 68.74 -50.06
N ARG A 15 -5.09 68.62 -51.39
CA ARG A 15 -3.97 67.99 -52.12
C ARG A 15 -2.77 68.94 -52.19
N ILE A 16 -1.54 68.43 -52.14
CA ILE A 16 -0.37 69.02 -52.85
C ILE A 16 0.50 67.89 -53.44
N ALA A 17 0.88 68.07 -54.70
CA ALA A 17 1.62 67.17 -55.58
C ALA A 17 3.17 67.26 -55.40
N PRO A 18 3.95 66.29 -55.94
CA PRO A 18 5.41 66.26 -55.75
C PRO A 18 6.16 67.01 -56.86
N SER A 19 7.10 67.88 -56.49
CA SER A 19 8.01 68.56 -57.42
C SER A 19 9.29 67.75 -57.64
N ARG A 20 9.46 67.26 -58.87
CA ARG A 20 10.74 66.86 -59.47
C ARG A 20 11.75 68.01 -59.38
N GLN A 21 12.97 67.71 -58.94
CA GLN A 21 14.15 68.37 -59.47
C GLN A 21 15.22 67.33 -59.82
N SER A 22 15.53 67.35 -61.10
CA SER A 22 16.59 66.65 -61.79
C SER A 22 17.93 67.30 -61.50
N HIS A 23 18.93 66.50 -61.12
CA HIS A 23 20.30 66.76 -61.53
C HIS A 23 20.90 65.49 -62.12
N ARG A 24 21.07 65.53 -63.45
CA ARG A 24 21.93 64.64 -64.21
C ARG A 24 23.37 64.93 -63.78
N PHE A 25 24.12 63.90 -63.41
CA PHE A 25 25.56 63.87 -63.62
C PHE A 25 25.86 62.78 -64.64
N HIS A 26 26.52 63.22 -65.70
CA HIS A 26 27.15 62.45 -66.76
C HIS A 26 27.99 61.29 -66.19
N THR A 27 27.79 60.07 -66.66
CA THR A 27 28.72 59.35 -67.56
C THR A 27 30.19 59.68 -67.27
N ASP A 28 31.00 58.73 -66.83
CA ASP A 28 31.57 57.76 -67.75
C ASP A 28 32.44 56.71 -67.05
N ALA A 29 32.73 55.68 -67.84
CA ALA A 29 33.95 54.89 -67.85
C ALA A 29 34.14 53.78 -66.80
N SER A 30 33.87 52.57 -67.32
CA SER A 30 34.84 51.47 -67.42
C SER A 30 35.31 50.78 -66.16
N GLY A 31 34.84 49.53 -66.05
CA GLY A 31 35.55 48.34 -65.60
C GLY A 31 36.86 48.51 -64.83
N LEU A 32 36.83 48.07 -63.58
CA LEU A 32 37.98 47.45 -62.94
C LEU A 32 37.46 46.34 -62.00
N CYS A 33 37.57 45.09 -62.44
CA CYS A 33 37.31 43.93 -61.61
C CYS A 33 38.41 43.85 -60.56
N TRP A 34 38.13 44.25 -59.32
CA TRP A 34 39.08 44.24 -58.21
C TRP A 34 39.20 42.82 -57.61
N PRO A 35 40.43 42.27 -57.40
CA PRO A 35 40.62 40.94 -56.80
C PRO A 35 40.20 40.82 -55.32
N HIS A 36 39.81 41.93 -54.68
CA HIS A 36 39.60 42.03 -53.23
C HIS A 36 38.25 41.44 -52.76
N GLU A 37 37.19 41.46 -53.59
CA GLU A 37 35.89 40.88 -53.22
C GLU A 37 35.93 39.35 -53.12
N ARG A 38 36.84 38.70 -53.86
CA ARG A 38 36.98 37.25 -53.82
C ARG A 38 37.58 36.82 -52.48
N ARG A 39 38.54 37.56 -51.93
CA ARG A 39 39.17 37.29 -50.63
C ARG A 39 38.21 37.51 -49.47
N SER A 40 37.41 38.58 -49.47
CA SER A 40 36.40 38.82 -48.43
C SER A 40 35.24 37.81 -48.48
N ARG A 41 34.82 37.39 -49.68
CA ARG A 41 33.83 36.31 -49.85
C ARG A 41 34.38 34.94 -49.44
N ILE A 42 35.66 34.66 -49.69
CA ILE A 42 36.32 33.43 -49.22
C ILE A 42 36.45 33.45 -47.69
N PHE A 43 36.84 34.58 -47.11
CA PHE A 43 36.92 34.75 -45.66
C PHE A 43 35.55 34.63 -44.98
N ALA A 44 34.50 35.25 -45.56
CA ALA A 44 33.12 35.10 -45.08
C ALA A 44 32.61 33.65 -45.19
N LYS A 45 32.94 32.94 -46.27
CA LYS A 45 32.60 31.50 -46.41
C LYS A 45 33.37 30.63 -45.42
N LEU A 46 34.62 30.94 -45.12
CA LEU A 46 35.41 30.24 -44.10
C LEU A 46 34.86 30.49 -42.69
N CYS A 47 34.49 31.73 -42.36
CA CYS A 47 33.83 32.07 -41.10
C CYS A 47 32.45 31.39 -40.98
N LEU A 48 31.65 31.39 -42.06
CA LEU A 48 30.36 30.71 -42.07
C LEU A 48 30.53 29.19 -41.92
N CYS A 49 31.48 28.59 -42.63
CA CYS A 49 31.80 27.17 -42.52
C CYS A 49 32.28 26.81 -41.10
N GLY A 50 33.12 27.66 -40.51
CA GLY A 50 33.56 27.52 -39.12
C GLY A 50 32.39 27.60 -38.14
N LEU A 51 31.51 28.57 -38.30
CA LEU A 51 30.30 28.71 -37.48
C LEU A 51 29.37 27.50 -37.61
N THR A 52 29.16 27.00 -38.84
CA THR A 52 28.34 25.80 -39.07
C THR A 52 28.94 24.56 -38.44
N LEU A 53 30.28 24.41 -38.47
CA LEU A 53 30.98 23.30 -37.81
C LEU A 53 30.84 23.37 -36.29
N VAL A 54 30.95 24.56 -35.70
CA VAL A 54 30.75 24.77 -34.26
C VAL A 54 29.31 24.42 -33.86
N MET A 55 28.31 24.90 -34.62
CA MET A 55 26.91 24.54 -34.37
C MET A 55 26.66 23.04 -34.50
N LEU A 56 27.25 22.39 -35.51
CA LEU A 56 27.15 20.94 -35.67
C LEU A 56 27.76 20.19 -34.47
N GLY A 57 28.89 20.67 -33.95
CA GLY A 57 29.54 20.12 -32.77
C GLY A 57 28.68 20.26 -31.50
N ILE A 58 28.01 21.39 -31.32
CA ILE A 58 27.08 21.60 -30.20
C ILE A 58 25.88 20.65 -30.31
N VAL A 59 25.27 20.54 -31.50
CA VAL A 59 24.14 19.62 -31.73
C VAL A 59 24.55 18.17 -31.50
N ALA A 60 25.72 17.75 -31.99
CA ALA A 60 26.27 16.42 -31.74
C ALA A 60 26.49 16.17 -30.24
N ARG A 61 27.00 17.18 -29.50
CA ARG A 61 27.18 17.07 -28.05
C ARG A 61 25.85 16.96 -27.29
N VAL A 62 24.83 17.69 -27.72
CA VAL A 62 23.48 17.59 -27.14
C VAL A 62 22.86 16.22 -27.45
N ALA A 63 22.98 15.73 -28.69
CA ALA A 63 22.51 14.40 -29.08
C ALA A 63 23.20 13.31 -28.25
N GLN A 64 24.53 13.40 -28.07
CA GLN A 64 25.28 12.49 -27.20
C GLN A 64 24.76 12.49 -25.76
N LEU A 65 24.46 13.67 -25.21
CA LEU A 65 23.91 13.80 -23.85
C LEU A 65 22.52 13.18 -23.71
N GLN A 66 21.70 13.22 -24.77
CA GLN A 66 20.36 12.59 -24.76
C GLN A 66 20.42 11.07 -24.93
N THR A 67 21.33 10.54 -25.76
CA THR A 67 21.43 9.09 -26.02
C THR A 67 22.25 8.33 -24.98
N ALA A 68 23.27 8.97 -24.40
CA ALA A 68 24.18 8.38 -23.43
C ALA A 68 24.50 9.39 -22.32
N PRO A 69 23.55 9.68 -21.41
CA PRO A 69 23.79 10.60 -20.32
C PRO A 69 24.92 10.08 -19.43
N PRO A 70 25.92 10.92 -19.08
CA PRO A 70 26.93 10.57 -18.08
C PRO A 70 26.26 10.16 -16.77
N GLN A 71 26.83 9.17 -16.07
CA GLN A 71 26.29 8.64 -14.80
C GLN A 71 26.03 9.73 -13.76
N GLN A 72 26.78 10.83 -13.79
CA GLN A 72 26.56 11.99 -12.92
C GLN A 72 25.20 12.68 -13.17
N ILE A 73 24.78 12.83 -14.43
CA ILE A 73 23.49 13.44 -14.78
C ILE A 73 22.35 12.45 -14.49
N ALA A 74 22.56 11.16 -14.79
CA ALA A 74 21.59 10.11 -14.45
C ALA A 74 21.31 10.05 -12.93
N ASN A 75 22.35 10.13 -12.10
CA ASN A 75 22.21 10.17 -10.64
C ASN A 75 21.52 11.46 -10.14
N MET A 76 21.74 12.60 -10.81
CA MET A 76 21.04 13.85 -10.50
C MET A 76 19.54 13.81 -10.89
N LEU A 77 19.19 13.07 -11.94
CA LEU A 77 17.79 12.83 -12.33
C LEU A 77 17.10 11.85 -11.39
N ASP A 78 17.78 10.77 -10.99
CA ASP A 78 17.24 9.77 -10.05
C ASP A 78 17.03 10.34 -8.63
N THR A 79 17.84 11.32 -8.21
CA THR A 79 17.65 11.98 -6.91
C THR A 79 16.43 12.90 -6.86
N GLN A 80 15.94 13.38 -8.02
CA GLN A 80 14.71 14.18 -8.11
C GLN A 80 13.46 13.32 -8.29
N ASN A 81 13.61 12.10 -8.80
CA ASN A 81 12.53 11.13 -8.91
C ASN A 81 12.28 10.43 -7.59
N SER A 82 11.10 10.66 -7.03
CA SER A 82 10.70 10.00 -5.79
C SER A 82 9.50 9.10 -6.02
N LYS A 83 9.60 7.88 -5.48
CA LYS A 83 8.57 6.87 -5.55
C LYS A 83 7.81 6.84 -4.23
N THR A 84 6.49 6.94 -4.31
CA THR A 84 5.60 6.68 -3.17
C THR A 84 4.73 5.47 -3.49
N THR A 85 4.62 4.56 -2.53
CA THR A 85 3.70 3.44 -2.59
C THR A 85 2.31 3.89 -2.18
N LEU A 86 1.31 3.58 -3.00
CA LEU A 86 -0.09 3.81 -2.68
C LEU A 86 -0.62 2.58 -1.95
N LEU A 87 -1.24 2.80 -0.81
CA LEU A 87 -1.79 1.74 0.03
C LEU A 87 -2.99 1.09 -0.64
N ALA A 88 -3.10 -0.23 -0.50
CA ALA A 88 -4.22 -1.05 -0.96
C ALA A 88 -4.66 -1.96 0.19
N ARG A 89 -5.96 -2.18 0.31
CA ARG A 89 -6.56 -2.92 1.43
C ARG A 89 -6.53 -4.41 1.17
N ARG A 90 -6.22 -5.18 2.22
CA ARG A 90 -6.36 -6.63 2.20
C ARG A 90 -7.84 -7.01 2.23
N GLY A 91 -8.20 -8.09 1.53
CA GLY A 91 -9.57 -8.58 1.47
C GLY A 91 -10.15 -8.92 2.84
N ASN A 92 -11.43 -8.67 3.04
CA ASN A 92 -12.13 -9.01 4.29
C ASN A 92 -12.41 -10.51 4.37
N LEU A 93 -12.33 -11.07 5.58
CA LEU A 93 -12.86 -12.41 5.88
C LEU A 93 -14.23 -12.27 6.54
N THR A 94 -15.22 -12.93 5.96
CA THR A 94 -16.61 -12.87 6.41
C THR A 94 -17.22 -14.24 6.61
N ASP A 95 -18.12 -14.36 7.57
CA ASP A 95 -19.07 -15.46 7.77
C ASP A 95 -19.98 -15.63 6.53
N ARG A 96 -20.61 -16.80 6.36
CA ARG A 96 -21.69 -17.04 5.40
C ARG A 96 -22.79 -15.97 5.41
N HIS A 97 -23.06 -15.35 6.57
CA HIS A 97 -24.04 -14.26 6.75
C HIS A 97 -23.45 -12.84 6.57
N GLY A 98 -22.17 -12.72 6.20
CA GLY A 98 -21.51 -11.43 5.97
C GLY A 98 -20.94 -10.75 7.22
N ARG A 99 -20.97 -11.40 8.39
CA ARG A 99 -20.34 -10.90 9.63
C ARG A 99 -18.83 -10.93 9.48
N ILE A 100 -18.14 -9.88 9.94
CA ILE A 100 -16.71 -9.72 9.70
C ILE A 100 -15.91 -10.47 10.77
N PHE A 101 -15.05 -11.38 10.32
CA PHE A 101 -14.05 -12.04 11.15
C PHE A 101 -12.71 -11.31 11.14
N ALA A 102 -12.29 -10.83 9.96
CA ALA A 102 -11.09 -10.03 9.82
C ALA A 102 -11.28 -8.93 8.78
N THR A 103 -10.82 -7.73 9.09
CA THR A 103 -10.88 -6.57 8.20
C THR A 103 -9.61 -5.73 8.32
N THR A 104 -9.43 -4.82 7.37
CA THR A 104 -8.28 -3.92 7.35
C THR A 104 -8.74 -2.51 7.65
N ARG A 105 -8.21 -1.95 8.75
CA ARG A 105 -8.47 -0.58 9.19
C ARG A 105 -7.27 0.31 8.90
N VAL A 106 -7.55 1.57 8.56
CA VAL A 106 -6.52 2.61 8.50
C VAL A 106 -6.17 3.01 9.92
N ALA A 107 -4.92 2.82 10.31
CA ALA A 107 -4.34 3.37 11.52
C ALA A 107 -3.26 4.40 11.12
N TYR A 108 -2.69 5.08 12.11
CA TYR A 108 -1.61 6.02 11.87
C TYR A 108 -0.37 5.62 12.66
N ARG A 109 0.80 5.79 12.05
CA ARG A 109 2.08 5.73 12.77
C ARG A 109 2.65 7.13 12.88
N LEU A 110 3.36 7.38 13.99
CA LEU A 110 4.03 8.65 14.24
C LEU A 110 5.49 8.53 13.85
N PHE A 111 5.95 9.41 12.98
CA PHE A 111 7.36 9.52 12.64
C PHE A 111 7.87 10.96 12.78
N VAL A 112 9.17 11.09 12.98
CA VAL A 112 9.89 12.35 13.09
C VAL A 112 11.04 12.38 12.07
N ASP A 113 11.27 13.56 11.48
CA ASP A 113 12.48 13.92 10.73
C ASP A 113 13.43 14.65 11.70
N PRO A 114 14.46 13.96 12.25
CA PRO A 114 15.40 14.55 13.20
C PRO A 114 16.12 15.78 12.66
N GLN A 115 16.30 15.92 11.34
CA GLN A 115 16.99 17.07 10.74
C GLN A 115 16.14 18.35 10.79
N MET A 116 14.84 18.23 11.01
CA MET A 116 13.92 19.36 11.16
C MET A 116 13.65 19.72 12.62
N VAL A 117 14.13 18.91 13.56
CA VAL A 117 14.01 19.17 15.00
C VAL A 117 15.18 20.05 15.42
N ARG A 118 14.88 21.29 15.82
CA ARG A 118 15.91 22.25 16.28
C ARG A 118 16.29 22.03 17.74
N GLU A 119 15.29 21.82 18.58
CA GLU A 119 15.45 21.66 20.03
C GLU A 119 14.84 20.31 20.44
N PRO A 120 15.65 19.25 20.56
CA PRO A 120 15.14 17.90 20.84
C PRO A 120 14.40 17.79 22.18
N ASN A 121 14.94 18.39 23.24
CA ASN A 121 14.36 18.26 24.59
C ASN A 121 12.98 18.92 24.68
N THR A 122 12.85 20.18 24.23
CA THR A 122 11.56 20.89 24.24
C THR A 122 10.57 20.24 23.28
N PHE A 123 11.03 19.70 22.15
CA PHE A 123 10.20 18.93 21.23
C PHE A 123 9.62 17.68 21.90
N SER A 124 10.46 16.88 22.55
CA SER A 124 10.06 15.63 23.19
C SER A 124 9.12 15.85 24.38
N GLU A 125 9.30 16.93 25.12
CA GLU A 125 8.38 17.32 26.20
C GLU A 125 6.98 17.68 25.67
N HIS A 126 6.88 18.54 24.66
CA HIS A 126 5.59 18.93 24.08
C HIS A 126 4.86 17.75 23.43
N VAL A 127 5.59 16.95 22.63
CA VAL A 127 5.02 15.78 21.96
C VAL A 127 4.67 14.69 22.96
N GLY A 128 5.53 14.46 23.95
CA GLY A 128 5.32 13.47 25.00
C GLY A 128 4.11 13.80 25.87
N PHE A 129 3.98 15.06 26.30
CA PHE A 129 2.83 15.52 27.09
C PHE A 129 1.51 15.41 26.30
N ALA A 130 1.49 15.84 25.04
CA ALA A 130 0.29 15.80 24.23
C ALA A 130 -0.17 14.38 23.87
N LEU A 131 0.77 13.47 23.59
CA LEU A 131 0.45 12.12 23.12
C LEU A 131 0.46 11.06 24.22
N GLY A 132 0.82 11.44 25.46
CA GLY A 132 0.99 10.52 26.58
C GLY A 132 2.17 9.55 26.37
N ILE A 133 3.20 9.97 25.62
CA ILE A 133 4.40 9.19 25.37
C ILE A 133 5.50 9.71 26.28
N ASN A 134 6.31 8.83 26.87
CA ASN A 134 7.42 9.25 27.72
C ASN A 134 8.42 10.13 26.91
N PRO A 135 8.66 11.40 27.28
CA PRO A 135 9.60 12.29 26.58
C PRO A 135 11.00 11.68 26.44
N ALA A 136 11.49 11.03 27.50
CA ALA A 136 12.81 10.39 27.50
C ALA A 136 12.92 9.24 26.49
N TYR A 137 11.81 8.55 26.19
CA TYR A 137 11.78 7.54 25.14
C TYR A 137 11.90 8.16 23.74
N ILE A 138 11.26 9.30 23.52
CA ILE A 138 11.31 10.04 22.25
C ILE A 138 12.75 10.53 22.01
N ASP A 139 13.36 11.19 22.99
CA ASP A 139 14.74 11.70 22.90
C ASP A 139 15.74 10.59 22.62
N LYS A 140 15.65 9.48 23.37
CA LYS A 140 16.51 8.32 23.17
C LYS A 140 16.36 7.75 21.76
N THR A 141 15.12 7.62 21.27
CA THR A 141 14.85 7.06 19.93
C THR A 141 15.41 7.95 18.83
N ILE A 142 15.29 9.28 18.97
CA ILE A 142 15.86 10.25 18.03
C ILE A 142 17.40 10.21 18.07
N HIS A 143 17.99 10.23 19.26
CA HIS A 143 19.43 10.22 19.45
C HIS A 143 20.08 8.94 18.91
N ASP A 144 19.53 7.77 19.26
CA ASP A 144 20.01 6.46 18.77
C ASP A 144 19.94 6.36 17.24
N ALA A 145 18.90 6.94 16.63
CA ALA A 145 18.75 6.96 15.18
C ALA A 145 19.78 7.87 14.49
N LEU A 146 20.08 9.03 15.07
CA LEU A 146 21.10 9.96 14.57
C LEU A 146 22.53 9.41 14.72
N ILE A 147 22.83 8.71 15.83
CA ILE A 147 24.13 8.03 16.00
C ILE A 147 24.33 6.97 14.91
N LYS A 148 23.32 6.12 14.68
CA LYS A 148 23.42 5.07 13.67
C LYS A 148 23.56 5.63 12.27
N ARG A 149 22.82 6.70 11.97
CA ARG A 149 22.83 7.38 10.66
C ARG A 149 22.60 8.88 10.85
N PRO A 150 23.65 9.72 10.76
CA PRO A 150 23.51 11.18 10.98
C PRO A 150 22.64 11.86 9.90
N GLY A 151 22.51 11.21 8.74
CA GLY A 151 21.62 11.63 7.66
C GLY A 151 20.18 11.10 7.76
N ASN A 152 19.79 10.44 8.86
CA ASN A 152 18.46 9.85 8.96
C ASN A 152 17.38 10.92 9.11
N ARG A 153 16.36 10.84 8.25
CA ARG A 153 15.22 11.77 8.20
C ARG A 153 13.88 11.09 8.47
N TYR A 154 13.92 9.81 8.84
CA TYR A 154 12.74 9.01 9.09
C TYR A 154 12.97 8.14 10.31
N VAL A 155 12.37 8.52 11.43
CA VAL A 155 12.43 7.81 12.70
C VAL A 155 11.02 7.58 13.21
N VAL A 156 10.63 6.32 13.37
CA VAL A 156 9.30 5.95 13.88
C VAL A 156 9.32 6.01 15.39
N ILE A 157 8.46 6.85 15.97
CA ILE A 157 8.30 7.00 17.43
C ILE A 157 7.19 6.08 17.94
N SER A 158 6.07 6.00 17.22
CA SER A 158 4.97 5.07 17.52
C SER A 158 4.58 4.31 16.27
N LYS A 159 4.58 2.98 16.36
CA LYS A 159 4.21 2.08 15.24
C LYS A 159 2.71 2.09 14.94
N ARG A 160 1.87 2.33 15.95
CA ARG A 160 0.42 2.42 15.85
C ARG A 160 -0.10 3.37 16.93
N MET A 161 -0.62 4.51 16.49
CA MET A 161 -1.30 5.47 17.35
C MET A 161 -2.70 4.97 17.68
N THR A 162 -3.17 5.25 18.89
CA THR A 162 -4.59 5.09 19.24
C THR A 162 -5.41 6.19 18.59
N ASP A 163 -6.71 5.98 18.43
CA ASP A 163 -7.61 6.99 17.83
C ASP A 163 -7.60 8.29 18.67
N GLU A 164 -7.50 8.18 20.00
CA GLU A 164 -7.32 9.32 20.90
C GLU A 164 -6.00 10.07 20.65
N GLN A 165 -4.88 9.36 20.45
CA GLN A 165 -3.60 9.98 20.13
C GLN A 165 -3.63 10.69 18.77
N VAL A 166 -4.39 10.18 17.80
CA VAL A 166 -4.55 10.83 16.49
C VAL A 166 -5.27 12.16 16.64
N VAL A 167 -6.35 12.22 17.44
CA VAL A 167 -7.08 13.45 17.72
C VAL A 167 -6.19 14.47 18.44
N LYS A 168 -5.50 14.05 19.51
CA LYS A 168 -4.57 14.93 20.24
C LYS A 168 -3.42 15.44 19.37
N PHE A 169 -2.93 14.63 18.44
CA PHE A 169 -1.93 15.05 17.48
C PHE A 169 -2.46 16.14 16.54
N ASP A 170 -3.69 15.99 16.04
CA ASP A 170 -4.31 16.98 15.16
C ASP A 170 -4.56 18.31 15.89
N GLU A 171 -4.96 18.26 17.16
CA GLU A 171 -5.09 19.44 18.03
C GLU A 171 -3.75 20.14 18.24
N LEU A 172 -2.67 19.39 18.52
CA LEU A 172 -1.31 19.92 18.68
C LEU A 172 -0.80 20.59 17.40
N MET A 173 -1.10 20.02 16.23
CA MET A 173 -0.72 20.61 14.95
C MET A 173 -1.55 21.85 14.58
N ALA A 174 -2.81 21.93 15.05
CA ALA A 174 -3.68 23.08 14.84
C ALA A 174 -3.29 24.26 15.75
N ASN A 175 -2.99 24.00 17.03
CA ASN A 175 -2.63 25.00 18.03
C ASN A 175 -1.27 24.67 18.66
N PRO A 176 -0.15 24.89 17.93
CA PRO A 176 1.16 24.60 18.48
C PRO A 176 1.48 25.56 19.65
N PRO A 177 1.92 25.06 20.82
CA PRO A 177 2.40 25.90 21.91
C PRO A 177 3.58 26.75 21.42
N ALA A 178 3.72 27.99 21.92
CA ALA A 178 4.67 29.03 21.51
C ALA A 178 5.98 28.53 20.83
N GLY A 179 5.90 28.21 19.54
CA GLY A 179 6.96 27.53 18.79
C GLY A 179 6.37 26.54 17.76
N LYS A 180 6.73 26.66 16.48
CA LYS A 180 6.29 25.67 15.50
C LYS A 180 7.00 24.34 15.78
N ILE A 181 6.25 23.33 16.22
CA ILE A 181 6.72 21.95 16.28
C ILE A 181 6.94 21.49 14.83
N THR A 182 8.20 21.44 14.40
CA THR A 182 8.58 21.04 13.04
C THR A 182 9.25 19.68 13.04
N GLY A 183 9.01 18.93 11.97
CA GLY A 183 9.63 17.62 11.76
C GLY A 183 8.81 16.44 12.26
N ILE A 184 7.59 16.63 12.78
CA ILE A 184 6.70 15.54 13.16
C ILE A 184 5.57 15.37 12.14
N ALA A 185 5.24 14.12 11.81
CA ALA A 185 4.13 13.81 10.95
C ALA A 185 3.54 12.43 11.27
N LYS A 186 2.25 12.27 10.95
CA LYS A 186 1.58 10.97 10.96
C LYS A 186 1.50 10.40 9.55
N GLU A 187 1.74 9.11 9.43
CA GLU A 187 1.61 8.38 8.17
C GLU A 187 0.49 7.35 8.28
N PRO A 188 -0.45 7.30 7.32
CA PRO A 188 -1.47 6.26 7.31
C PRO A 188 -0.81 4.90 7.07
N ILE A 189 -1.23 3.91 7.85
CA ILE A 189 -0.85 2.51 7.70
C ILE A 189 -2.10 1.66 7.70
N LEU A 190 -2.03 0.50 7.03
CA LEU A 190 -3.12 -0.46 7.03
C LEU A 190 -2.80 -1.56 8.04
N VAL A 191 -3.70 -1.76 8.99
CA VAL A 191 -3.54 -2.76 10.05
C VAL A 191 -4.68 -3.76 9.95
N ARG A 192 -4.34 -5.04 10.11
CA ARG A 192 -5.32 -6.12 10.19
C ARG A 192 -5.99 -6.12 11.57
N GLU A 193 -7.31 -6.16 11.59
CA GLU A 193 -8.14 -6.12 12.80
C GLU A 193 -9.10 -7.31 12.79
N TYR A 194 -9.30 -7.91 13.98
CA TYR A 194 -10.13 -9.10 14.19
C TYR A 194 -11.26 -8.73 15.17
N PRO A 195 -12.41 -8.22 14.69
CA PRO A 195 -13.47 -7.68 15.56
C PRO A 195 -14.06 -8.72 16.53
N MET A 196 -14.04 -10.00 16.15
CA MET A 196 -14.57 -11.10 16.96
C MET A 196 -13.54 -11.68 17.96
N GLY A 197 -12.35 -11.08 18.06
CA GLY A 197 -11.30 -11.49 19.00
C GLY A 197 -10.91 -12.97 18.85
N PRO A 198 -11.02 -13.79 19.91
CA PRO A 198 -10.61 -15.19 19.90
C PRO A 198 -11.53 -16.13 19.11
N LEU A 199 -12.74 -15.69 18.76
CA LEU A 199 -13.71 -16.52 18.04
C LEU A 199 -13.13 -16.98 16.69
N ALA A 200 -13.15 -18.29 16.44
CA ALA A 200 -12.56 -18.89 15.24
C ALA A 200 -11.08 -18.56 15.03
N GLY A 201 -10.33 -18.19 16.08
CA GLY A 201 -8.96 -17.69 15.95
C GLY A 201 -8.01 -18.66 15.25
N GLN A 202 -8.07 -19.96 15.54
CA GLN A 202 -7.25 -20.96 14.83
C GLN A 202 -7.71 -21.22 13.39
N ILE A 203 -8.98 -20.96 13.07
CA ILE A 203 -9.48 -21.05 11.69
C ILE A 203 -8.95 -19.86 10.91
N ILE A 204 -9.21 -18.65 11.40
CA ILE A 204 -8.85 -17.39 10.74
C ILE A 204 -7.34 -17.28 10.61
N GLY A 205 -6.61 -17.57 11.69
CA GLY A 205 -5.18 -17.35 11.79
C GLY A 205 -4.86 -15.87 11.99
N PHE A 206 -3.66 -15.46 11.59
CA PHE A 206 -3.20 -14.08 11.77
C PHE A 206 -2.23 -13.64 10.67
N THR A 207 -2.01 -12.33 10.59
CA THR A 207 -1.05 -11.68 9.69
C THR A 207 0.17 -11.18 10.46
N GLY A 208 1.34 -11.18 9.82
CA GLY A 208 2.54 -10.57 10.35
C GLY A 208 2.50 -9.04 10.34
N PHE A 209 3.57 -8.43 10.85
CA PHE A 209 3.75 -6.97 10.86
C PHE A 209 3.75 -6.35 9.46
N GLU A 210 4.19 -7.12 8.45
CA GLU A 210 4.21 -6.71 7.04
C GLU A 210 2.85 -6.88 6.34
N GLY A 211 1.85 -7.46 7.01
CA GLY A 211 0.51 -7.68 6.45
C GLY A 211 0.32 -9.00 5.69
N HIS A 212 1.34 -9.85 5.65
CA HIS A 212 1.28 -11.20 5.07
C HIS A 212 0.63 -12.20 6.03
N GLY A 213 -0.26 -13.06 5.52
CA GLY A 213 -0.87 -14.15 6.28
C GLY A 213 0.14 -15.23 6.66
N ILE A 214 0.26 -15.51 7.97
CA ILE A 214 1.24 -16.47 8.51
C ILE A 214 0.59 -17.82 8.82
N GLU A 215 -0.64 -17.81 9.34
CA GLU A 215 -1.36 -19.03 9.74
C GLU A 215 -2.82 -19.02 9.29
N GLY A 216 -3.45 -20.19 9.37
CA GLY A 216 -4.88 -20.36 9.11
C GLY A 216 -5.33 -19.93 7.72
N LEU A 217 -6.57 -19.44 7.64
CA LEU A 217 -7.16 -18.96 6.39
C LEU A 217 -6.48 -17.69 5.85
N GLU A 218 -5.90 -16.87 6.71
CA GLU A 218 -5.07 -15.74 6.30
C GLU A 218 -3.91 -16.18 5.41
N ARG A 219 -3.23 -17.28 5.75
CA ARG A 219 -2.17 -17.86 4.92
C ARG A 219 -2.73 -18.58 3.69
N GLN A 220 -3.78 -19.39 3.87
CA GLN A 220 -4.35 -20.19 2.78
C GLN A 220 -4.84 -19.32 1.61
N PHE A 221 -5.46 -18.18 1.91
CA PHE A 221 -6.00 -17.26 0.91
C PHE A 221 -5.11 -16.04 0.64
N GLU A 222 -3.83 -16.07 1.02
CA GLU A 222 -2.88 -14.97 0.80
C GLU A 222 -2.86 -14.51 -0.66
N LYS A 223 -2.85 -15.45 -1.62
CA LYS A 223 -2.81 -15.13 -3.06
C LYS A 223 -4.01 -14.30 -3.56
N ILE A 224 -5.14 -14.41 -2.88
CA ILE A 224 -6.41 -13.79 -3.28
C ILE A 224 -6.67 -12.51 -2.45
N MET A 225 -6.34 -12.56 -1.16
CA MET A 225 -6.59 -11.47 -0.23
C MET A 225 -5.46 -10.43 -0.18
N ALA A 226 -4.25 -10.77 -0.60
CA ALA A 226 -3.12 -9.84 -0.58
C ALA A 226 -3.38 -8.64 -1.51
N PRO A 227 -3.20 -7.40 -1.02
CA PRO A 227 -3.35 -6.22 -1.84
C PRO A 227 -2.19 -6.08 -2.84
N GLN A 228 -2.47 -5.50 -4.00
CA GLN A 228 -1.42 -5.04 -4.91
C GLN A 228 -1.19 -3.55 -4.69
N LEU A 229 -0.04 -3.22 -4.09
CA LEU A 229 0.33 -1.84 -3.81
C LEU A 229 0.52 -1.06 -5.10
N GLY A 230 -0.11 0.11 -5.17
CA GLY A 230 0.11 1.05 -6.26
C GLY A 230 1.46 1.75 -6.12
N ARG A 231 1.93 2.36 -7.19
CA ARG A 231 3.18 3.14 -7.20
C ARG A 231 2.94 4.42 -7.96
N VAL A 232 3.44 5.52 -7.42
CA VAL A 232 3.47 6.79 -8.12
C VAL A 232 4.88 7.37 -8.04
N SER A 233 5.46 7.65 -9.20
CA SER A 233 6.68 8.45 -9.29
C SER A 233 6.32 9.91 -9.52
N TYR A 234 6.96 10.79 -8.77
CA TYR A 234 6.82 12.23 -8.96
C TYR A 234 8.17 12.92 -8.84
N TRP A 235 8.28 14.02 -9.58
CA TRP A 235 9.41 14.93 -9.50
C TRP A 235 9.27 15.77 -8.23
N ARG A 236 10.36 15.87 -7.46
CA ARG A 236 10.43 16.70 -6.26
C ARG A 236 11.22 17.98 -6.56
N ASP A 237 10.71 19.12 -6.08
CA ASP A 237 11.49 20.36 -6.00
C ASP A 237 12.67 20.20 -5.02
N THR A 238 13.63 21.13 -5.04
CA THR A 238 14.65 21.36 -4.00
C THR A 238 14.06 21.43 -2.58
N ARG A 239 12.80 21.87 -2.45
CA ARG A 239 12.00 21.88 -1.21
C ARG A 239 11.17 20.60 -0.99
N ARG A 240 11.42 19.55 -1.79
CA ARG A 240 10.78 18.23 -1.77
C ARG A 240 9.27 18.19 -1.96
N LYS A 241 8.68 19.27 -2.48
CA LYS A 241 7.26 19.28 -2.87
C LYS A 241 7.08 18.55 -4.19
N PRO A 242 6.00 17.77 -4.37
CA PRO A 242 5.69 17.15 -5.65
C PRO A 242 5.39 18.24 -6.68
N LEU A 243 6.15 18.26 -7.77
CA LEU A 243 5.99 19.21 -8.88
C LEU A 243 5.12 18.64 -9.98
N TRP A 244 5.38 17.39 -10.35
CA TRP A 244 4.72 16.73 -11.46
C TRP A 244 4.69 15.22 -11.26
N VAL A 245 3.54 14.60 -11.52
CA VAL A 245 3.37 13.15 -11.57
C VAL A 245 3.41 12.76 -13.03
N GLU A 246 4.37 11.92 -13.41
CA GLU A 246 4.41 11.40 -14.78
C GLU A 246 3.34 10.30 -14.94
N PRO A 247 2.31 10.47 -15.81
CA PRO A 247 1.21 9.50 -15.91
C PRO A 247 1.67 8.09 -16.28
N ALA A 248 2.76 7.96 -17.04
CA ALA A 248 3.35 6.67 -17.41
C ALA A 248 3.95 5.89 -16.23
N GLN A 249 4.21 6.56 -15.10
CA GLN A 249 4.77 5.96 -13.89
C GLN A 249 3.74 5.84 -12.75
N TYR A 250 2.45 5.96 -13.07
CA TYR A 250 1.35 5.73 -12.14
C TYR A 250 0.81 4.31 -12.30
N GLN A 251 0.88 3.54 -11.21
CA GLN A 251 0.24 2.24 -11.07
C GLN A 251 -0.82 2.35 -9.98
N ALA A 252 -2.08 2.12 -10.35
CA ALA A 252 -3.19 2.17 -9.41
C ALA A 252 -3.09 1.03 -8.37
N PRO A 253 -3.34 1.30 -7.08
CA PRO A 253 -3.47 0.26 -6.06
C PRO A 253 -4.69 -0.63 -6.37
N GLN A 254 -4.59 -1.92 -6.13
CA GLN A 254 -5.71 -2.86 -6.21
C GLN A 254 -5.92 -3.54 -4.85
N ASP A 255 -7.13 -3.40 -4.33
CA ASP A 255 -7.52 -4.07 -3.10
C ASP A 255 -7.62 -5.58 -3.31
N GLY A 256 -7.29 -6.35 -2.27
CA GLY A 256 -7.43 -7.80 -2.27
C GLY A 256 -8.91 -8.20 -2.22
N ALA A 257 -9.22 -9.35 -2.82
CA ALA A 257 -10.60 -9.83 -2.86
C ALA A 257 -11.03 -10.37 -1.49
N GLY A 258 -12.25 -10.05 -1.07
CA GLY A 258 -12.84 -10.60 0.15
C GLY A 258 -13.19 -12.07 0.00
N VAL A 259 -13.06 -12.84 1.08
CA VAL A 259 -13.39 -14.26 1.13
C VAL A 259 -14.56 -14.45 2.10
N ARG A 260 -15.59 -15.14 1.61
CA ARG A 260 -16.76 -15.54 2.40
C ARG A 260 -16.62 -17.01 2.79
N LEU A 261 -16.69 -17.28 4.09
CA LEU A 261 -16.53 -18.60 4.69
C LEU A 261 -17.88 -19.31 4.76
N SER A 262 -17.83 -20.64 4.90
CA SER A 262 -18.99 -21.45 5.26
C SER A 262 -19.34 -21.40 6.76
N ILE A 263 -18.38 -20.95 7.57
CA ILE A 263 -18.50 -20.85 9.02
C ILE A 263 -19.61 -19.86 9.38
N ASP A 264 -20.46 -20.26 10.32
CA ASP A 264 -21.43 -19.39 10.98
C ASP A 264 -20.91 -18.99 12.35
N ALA A 265 -20.73 -17.69 12.58
CA ALA A 265 -20.22 -17.13 13.82
C ALA A 265 -21.08 -17.51 15.03
N ILE A 266 -22.41 -17.66 14.88
CA ILE A 266 -23.29 -18.05 16.00
C ILE A 266 -23.04 -19.51 16.36
N ILE A 267 -23.02 -20.40 15.36
CA ILE A 267 -22.76 -21.83 15.58
C ILE A 267 -21.35 -22.02 16.13
N GLN A 268 -20.37 -21.29 15.62
CA GLN A 268 -19.00 -21.28 16.12
C GLN A 268 -18.94 -20.85 17.59
N THR A 269 -19.64 -19.77 17.96
CA THR A 269 -19.65 -19.28 19.34
C THR A 269 -20.21 -20.33 20.29
N LEU A 270 -21.33 -20.95 19.93
CA LEU A 270 -21.94 -22.03 20.71
C LEU A 270 -21.02 -23.24 20.82
N ALA A 271 -20.36 -23.64 19.72
CA ALA A 271 -19.43 -24.76 19.70
C ALA A 271 -18.22 -24.52 20.62
N GLU A 272 -17.60 -23.33 20.56
CA GLU A 272 -16.47 -22.98 21.43
C GLU A 272 -16.88 -22.92 22.91
N GLN A 273 -18.06 -22.35 23.21
CA GLN A 273 -18.58 -22.28 24.58
C GLN A 273 -18.84 -23.67 25.17
N HIS A 274 -19.55 -24.54 24.45
CA HIS A 274 -19.84 -25.89 24.92
C HIS A 274 -18.59 -26.76 25.01
N LEU A 275 -17.64 -26.60 24.07
CA LEU A 275 -16.36 -27.29 24.13
C LEU A 275 -15.55 -26.86 25.35
N ALA A 276 -15.47 -25.56 25.64
CA ALA A 276 -14.78 -25.05 26.82
C ALA A 276 -15.42 -25.55 28.12
N GLN A 277 -16.76 -25.57 28.19
CA GLN A 277 -17.51 -26.12 29.33
C GLN A 277 -17.18 -27.60 29.53
N ALA A 278 -17.24 -28.41 28.47
CA ALA A 278 -16.95 -29.83 28.53
C ALA A 278 -15.50 -30.09 28.98
N VAL A 279 -14.52 -29.41 28.38
CA VAL A 279 -13.11 -29.56 28.74
C VAL A 279 -12.87 -29.19 30.21
N THR A 280 -13.49 -28.12 30.69
CA THR A 280 -13.38 -27.68 32.09
C THR A 280 -14.05 -28.68 33.04
N GLN A 281 -15.26 -29.14 32.70
CA GLN A 281 -16.02 -30.10 33.51
C GLN A 281 -15.28 -31.44 33.66
N TYR A 282 -14.69 -31.94 32.57
CA TYR A 282 -13.97 -33.21 32.57
C TYR A 282 -12.47 -33.06 32.88
N LYS A 283 -11.99 -31.84 33.13
CA LYS A 283 -10.57 -31.51 33.35
C LYS A 283 -9.66 -32.09 32.26
N ALA A 284 -10.11 -32.04 31.01
CA ALA A 284 -9.35 -32.52 29.87
C ALA A 284 -8.23 -31.54 29.52
N GLU A 285 -7.17 -32.03 28.87
CA GLU A 285 -6.05 -31.19 28.42
C GLU A 285 -6.44 -30.31 27.21
N SER A 286 -7.23 -30.86 26.29
CA SER A 286 -7.66 -30.17 25.08
C SER A 286 -8.98 -30.74 24.56
N GLY A 287 -9.61 -30.02 23.63
CA GLY A 287 -10.85 -30.45 22.99
C GLY A 287 -10.93 -29.98 21.54
N GLN A 288 -11.70 -30.72 20.74
CA GLN A 288 -11.93 -30.44 19.33
C GLN A 288 -13.42 -30.68 19.02
N MET A 289 -14.00 -29.84 18.16
CA MET A 289 -15.38 -30.01 17.71
C MET A 289 -15.54 -29.51 16.28
N VAL A 290 -16.10 -30.33 15.40
CA VAL A 290 -16.42 -29.96 14.02
C VAL A 290 -17.92 -30.14 13.79
N ILE A 291 -18.57 -29.12 13.27
CA ILE A 291 -19.98 -29.13 12.89
C ILE A 291 -20.07 -28.91 11.38
N MET A 292 -20.67 -29.85 10.67
CA MET A 292 -20.79 -29.82 9.22
C MET A 292 -22.22 -30.07 8.75
N SER A 293 -22.57 -29.50 7.60
CA SER A 293 -23.79 -29.82 6.87
C SER A 293 -23.60 -31.13 6.10
N PRO A 294 -24.36 -32.21 6.39
CA PRO A 294 -24.18 -33.48 5.69
C PRO A 294 -24.63 -33.43 4.23
N LYS A 295 -25.49 -32.47 3.86
CA LYS A 295 -26.00 -32.32 2.48
C LYS A 295 -25.02 -31.58 1.58
N THR A 296 -24.34 -30.55 2.09
CA THR A 296 -23.47 -29.67 1.30
C THR A 296 -21.98 -29.92 1.55
N GLY A 297 -21.62 -30.61 2.63
CA GLY A 297 -20.23 -30.76 3.07
C GLY A 297 -19.64 -29.48 3.68
N GLU A 298 -20.42 -28.40 3.77
CA GLU A 298 -19.97 -27.14 4.35
C GLU A 298 -19.69 -27.27 5.84
N ILE A 299 -18.54 -26.76 6.27
CA ILE A 299 -18.18 -26.68 7.69
C ILE A 299 -18.83 -25.42 8.27
N LEU A 300 -19.73 -25.62 9.24
CA LEU A 300 -20.47 -24.56 9.91
C LEU A 300 -19.73 -24.03 11.14
N ALA A 301 -19.00 -24.90 11.84
CA ALA A 301 -18.13 -24.54 12.94
C ALA A 301 -16.97 -25.52 13.08
N MET A 302 -15.83 -25.02 13.56
CA MET A 302 -14.64 -25.80 13.88
C MET A 302 -13.96 -25.19 15.11
N ALA A 303 -14.28 -25.73 16.28
CA ALA A 303 -13.82 -25.21 17.56
C ALA A 303 -12.64 -26.03 18.10
N ASN A 304 -11.67 -25.34 18.69
CA ASN A 304 -10.52 -25.94 19.35
C ASN A 304 -10.39 -25.34 20.76
N PHE A 305 -10.03 -26.16 21.74
CA PHE A 305 -9.68 -25.71 23.08
C PHE A 305 -8.30 -26.26 23.48
N PRO A 306 -7.38 -25.42 24.02
CA PRO A 306 -7.54 -24.00 24.33
C PRO A 306 -7.70 -23.10 23.10
N SER A 307 -8.43 -21.98 23.23
CA SER A 307 -8.65 -21.02 22.15
C SER A 307 -7.44 -20.10 21.93
N PHE A 308 -7.39 -19.46 20.77
CA PHE A 308 -6.32 -18.55 20.37
C PHE A 308 -6.91 -17.22 19.94
N ASP A 309 -6.32 -16.11 20.41
CA ASP A 309 -6.67 -14.77 19.97
C ASP A 309 -5.66 -14.24 18.93
N PRO A 310 -6.06 -14.09 17.66
CA PRO A 310 -5.24 -13.54 16.59
C PRO A 310 -4.65 -12.15 16.89
N THR A 311 -5.28 -11.36 17.75
CA THR A 311 -4.82 -10.00 18.09
C THR A 311 -3.57 -10.00 18.98
N THR A 312 -3.35 -11.07 19.75
CA THR A 312 -2.26 -11.17 20.72
C THR A 312 -1.20 -12.21 20.34
N TYR A 313 -1.17 -12.61 19.06
CA TYR A 313 -0.25 -13.63 18.51
C TYR A 313 1.23 -13.45 18.87
N SER A 314 1.71 -12.23 19.16
CA SER A 314 3.11 -12.04 19.53
C SER A 314 3.45 -12.48 20.96
N LYS A 315 2.44 -12.72 21.81
CA LYS A 315 2.60 -13.00 23.25
C LYS A 315 2.31 -14.46 23.62
N VAL A 316 1.85 -15.25 22.66
CA VAL A 316 1.31 -16.59 22.88
C VAL A 316 2.31 -17.63 22.38
N GLU A 317 2.24 -18.87 22.90
CA GLU A 317 3.07 -19.96 22.41
C GLU A 317 2.57 -20.48 21.06
N SER A 318 3.50 -20.87 20.18
CA SER A 318 3.19 -21.35 18.83
C SER A 318 2.27 -22.58 18.80
N LYS A 319 2.25 -23.39 19.87
CA LYS A 319 1.39 -24.57 19.99
C LYS A 319 -0.11 -24.22 19.98
N LEU A 320 -0.48 -23.01 20.41
CA LEU A 320 -1.89 -22.59 20.50
C LEU A 320 -2.47 -22.16 19.15
N TYR A 321 -1.62 -21.84 18.16
CA TYR A 321 -2.05 -21.48 16.81
C TYR A 321 -2.56 -22.67 16.02
N ARG A 322 -2.14 -23.87 16.44
CA ARG A 322 -2.40 -25.11 15.74
C ARG A 322 -3.90 -25.43 15.76
N ASN A 323 -4.49 -25.56 14.58
CA ASN A 323 -5.85 -26.05 14.42
C ASN A 323 -5.87 -27.59 14.54
N ARG A 324 -6.09 -28.06 15.77
CA ARG A 324 -6.02 -29.49 16.12
C ARG A 324 -7.02 -30.34 15.35
N CYS A 325 -8.18 -29.79 14.98
CA CYS A 325 -9.18 -30.47 14.15
C CYS A 325 -8.64 -30.94 12.79
N VAL A 326 -7.55 -30.33 12.30
CA VAL A 326 -6.94 -30.66 11.00
C VAL A 326 -5.55 -31.28 11.16
N THR A 327 -4.78 -30.85 12.16
CA THR A 327 -3.38 -31.26 12.30
C THR A 327 -3.17 -32.48 13.19
N ASP A 328 -4.08 -32.74 14.14
CA ASP A 328 -3.86 -33.77 15.16
C ASP A 328 -4.52 -35.06 14.72
N VAL A 329 -3.70 -36.10 14.53
CA VAL A 329 -4.19 -37.44 14.24
C VAL A 329 -4.50 -38.15 15.55
N PHE A 330 -5.64 -38.84 15.61
CA PHE A 330 -6.01 -39.69 16.73
C PHE A 330 -6.68 -40.98 16.22
N GLU A 331 -6.68 -42.01 17.07
CA GLU A 331 -7.34 -43.27 16.75
C GLU A 331 -8.87 -43.12 16.91
N PRO A 332 -9.68 -43.38 15.86
CA PRO A 332 -11.12 -43.12 15.91
C PRO A 332 -11.89 -44.08 16.85
N GLY A 333 -11.28 -45.21 17.22
CA GLY A 333 -11.90 -46.21 18.09
C GLY A 333 -13.26 -46.66 17.59
N SER A 334 -14.25 -46.74 18.48
CA SER A 334 -15.60 -47.21 18.13
C SER A 334 -16.35 -46.31 17.14
N THR A 335 -15.91 -45.07 16.89
CA THR A 335 -16.53 -44.18 15.89
C THR A 335 -16.32 -44.68 14.46
N PHE A 336 -15.38 -45.59 14.22
CA PHE A 336 -15.13 -46.18 12.90
C PHE A 336 -16.04 -47.38 12.57
N LYS A 337 -16.66 -48.02 13.57
CA LYS A 337 -17.50 -49.21 13.41
C LYS A 337 -18.64 -49.06 12.39
N PRO A 338 -19.33 -47.92 12.26
CA PRO A 338 -20.35 -47.73 11.23
C PRO A 338 -19.82 -47.96 9.80
N PHE A 339 -18.57 -47.61 9.50
CA PHE A 339 -17.96 -47.86 8.20
C PHE A 339 -17.70 -49.36 7.96
N VAL A 340 -17.30 -50.09 9.00
CA VAL A 340 -17.14 -51.54 8.95
C VAL A 340 -18.48 -52.21 8.67
N TRP A 341 -19.55 -51.77 9.34
CA TRP A 341 -20.91 -52.26 9.09
C TRP A 341 -21.39 -51.95 7.67
N ALA A 342 -21.14 -50.72 7.18
CA ALA A 342 -21.47 -50.34 5.82
C ALA A 342 -20.75 -51.23 4.79
N MET A 343 -19.48 -51.58 5.02
CA MET A 343 -18.73 -52.48 4.16
C MET A 343 -19.27 -53.92 4.22
N ALA A 344 -19.56 -54.44 5.43
CA ALA A 344 -20.08 -55.79 5.61
C ALA A 344 -21.44 -55.98 4.93
N THR A 345 -22.31 -54.96 4.99
CA THR A 345 -23.61 -54.97 4.30
C THR A 345 -23.47 -54.77 2.79
N GLN A 346 -22.57 -53.89 2.34
CA GLN A 346 -22.29 -53.65 0.92
C GLN A 346 -21.70 -54.88 0.20
N THR A 347 -20.83 -55.62 0.87
CA THR A 347 -20.20 -56.85 0.33
C THR A 347 -21.11 -58.08 0.44
N GLY A 348 -22.25 -57.96 1.12
CA GLY A 348 -23.17 -59.06 1.39
C GLY A 348 -22.68 -60.06 2.44
N ALA A 349 -21.56 -59.77 3.12
CA ALA A 349 -21.03 -60.59 4.22
C ALA A 349 -22.01 -60.65 5.41
N MET A 350 -22.79 -59.59 5.60
CA MET A 350 -23.87 -59.53 6.59
C MET A 350 -25.13 -58.89 5.98
N ARG A 351 -26.30 -59.25 6.50
CA ARG A 351 -27.60 -58.69 6.09
C ARG A 351 -28.16 -57.75 7.15
N PRO A 352 -28.83 -56.64 6.76
CA PRO A 352 -29.63 -55.87 7.70
C PRO A 352 -30.67 -56.77 8.39
N GLY A 353 -30.73 -56.70 9.71
CA GLY A 353 -31.60 -57.50 10.56
C GLY A 353 -31.06 -58.89 10.89
N GLN A 354 -29.81 -59.23 10.54
CA GLN A 354 -29.16 -60.46 10.96
C GLN A 354 -28.83 -60.41 12.45
N GLU A 355 -29.07 -61.52 13.16
CA GLU A 355 -28.68 -61.68 14.55
C GLU A 355 -27.18 -62.02 14.64
N ILE A 356 -26.47 -61.29 15.50
CA ILE A 356 -25.06 -61.49 15.78
C ILE A 356 -24.94 -61.85 17.26
N ASP A 357 -24.43 -63.05 17.53
CA ASP A 357 -24.11 -63.49 18.87
C ASP A 357 -22.79 -62.82 19.33
N CYS A 358 -22.92 -61.80 20.16
CA CYS A 358 -21.80 -61.24 20.89
C CYS A 358 -21.73 -61.97 22.24
N THR A 359 -21.18 -63.18 22.24
CA THR A 359 -21.18 -64.19 23.33
C THR A 359 -21.03 -63.70 24.78
N THR A 360 -20.45 -62.51 25.00
CA THR A 360 -20.28 -61.90 26.33
C THR A 360 -21.34 -60.83 26.70
N SER A 361 -22.11 -60.36 25.73
CA SER A 361 -23.03 -59.21 25.84
C SER A 361 -24.43 -59.48 25.27
N GLY A 362 -24.66 -60.66 24.70
CA GLY A 362 -25.96 -61.11 24.19
C GLY A 362 -26.06 -61.10 22.67
N VAL A 363 -27.24 -61.48 22.16
CA VAL A 363 -27.54 -61.49 20.73
C VAL A 363 -28.13 -60.15 20.32
N TYR A 364 -27.51 -59.50 19.33
CA TYR A 364 -27.95 -58.20 18.80
C TYR A 364 -28.44 -58.34 17.38
N ARG A 365 -29.51 -57.61 17.05
CA ARG A 365 -30.04 -57.50 15.69
C ARG A 365 -29.73 -56.10 15.17
N LEU A 366 -28.86 -56.02 14.14
CA LEU A 366 -28.37 -54.77 13.57
C LEU A 366 -28.96 -54.47 12.21
#